data_AF-A0A382DXJ2-F1
#
_entry.id   AF-A0A382DXJ2-F1
#
_cell.length_a   1.000
_cell.length_b   1.000
_cell.length_c   1.000
_cell.angle_alpha   90.00
_cell.angle_beta   90.00
_cell.angle_gamma   90.00
#
_symmetry.space_group_name_H-M   'P 1'
#
loop_
_entity.id
_entity.type
_entity.pdbx_description
1 polymer ?
#
loop_
_entity_poly.entity_id
_entity_poly.type
_entity_poly.pdbx_seq_one_letter_code
_entity_poly.pdbx_strand_id
1 'polypeptide(L)'
;MNRFFVALVVALGILPFLAACGSSSEAPAPQIEAKVTSFPPVSVVLDWFPWSNHAGLFIAKDKGYFTAEGLDVDIHPPADPATILQTVA
;
A
#
# COMPACT_ATOMS: atom_id res chain seq x y z
N MET A 1 50.26 13.31 43.88
CA MET A 1 49.61 13.57 42.58
C MET A 1 48.36 14.40 42.79
N ASN A 2 48.20 15.50 42.04
CA ASN A 2 47.14 16.48 42.24
C ASN A 2 45.75 15.87 42.01
N ARG A 3 44.92 15.88 43.05
CA ARG A 3 43.50 15.50 43.01
C ARG A 3 42.69 16.27 41.93
N PHE A 4 43.14 17.49 41.58
CA PHE A 4 42.65 18.26 40.43
C PHE A 4 43.05 17.69 39.06
N PHE A 5 44.21 17.05 38.98
CA PHE A 5 44.72 16.43 37.75
C PHE A 5 43.98 15.13 37.41
N VAL A 6 43.57 14.38 38.45
CA VAL A 6 42.76 13.17 38.30
C VAL A 6 41.35 13.50 37.81
N ALA A 7 40.74 14.57 38.33
CA ALA A 7 39.42 15.02 37.89
C ALA A 7 39.39 15.48 36.41
N LEU A 8 40.47 16.12 35.94
CA LEU A 8 40.62 16.58 34.55
C LEU A 8 40.74 15.41 33.55
N VAL A 9 41.47 14.35 33.92
CA VAL A 9 41.68 13.16 33.07
C VAL A 9 40.40 12.31 32.98
N VAL A 10 39.60 12.23 34.05
CA VAL A 10 38.31 11.53 34.03
C VAL A 10 37.27 12.29 33.19
N ALA A 11 37.24 13.63 33.26
CA ALA A 11 36.32 14.44 32.46
C ALA A 11 36.62 14.38 30.95
N LEU A 12 37.89 14.28 30.56
CA LEU A 12 38.30 14.21 29.15
C LEU A 12 38.07 12.82 28.51
N GLY A 13 37.96 11.76 29.32
CA GLY A 13 37.72 10.38 28.86
C GLY A 13 36.26 10.04 28.53
N ILE A 14 35.30 10.90 28.88
CA ILE A 14 33.85 10.65 28.68
C ILE A 14 33.36 11.18 27.31
N LEU A 15 34.14 12.05 26.66
CA LEU A 15 33.77 12.68 25.39
C LEU A 15 33.70 11.79 24.13
N PRO A 16 34.39 10.64 23.97
CA PRO A 16 34.30 9.87 22.74
C PRO A 16 33.04 8.98 22.66
N PHE A 17 32.25 8.85 23.73
CA PHE A 17 31.06 7.98 23.73
C PHE A 17 29.85 8.57 22.98
N LEU A 18 29.83 9.87 22.68
CA LEU A 18 28.70 10.50 21.95
C LEU A 18 28.89 10.56 20.43
N ALA A 19 30.05 10.16 19.89
CA ALA A 19 30.35 10.21 18.46
C ALA A 19 30.09 8.89 17.71
N ALA A 20 29.41 7.92 18.33
CA ALA A 20 29.20 6.58 17.75
C ALA A 20 27.89 6.41 16.95
N CYS A 21 27.07 7.46 16.77
CA CYS A 21 25.87 7.41 15.92
C CYS A 21 26.01 8.17 14.58
N GLY A 22 27.23 8.55 14.19
CA GLY A 22 27.48 9.36 12.97
C GLY A 22 27.91 8.59 11.72
N SER A 23 27.93 7.26 11.72
CA SER A 23 28.12 6.49 10.49
C SER A 23 26.79 6.40 9.74
N SER A 24 26.47 7.46 9.01
CA SER A 24 25.61 7.37 7.83
C SER A 24 26.37 6.56 6.77
N SER A 25 26.36 5.25 6.97
CA SER A 25 26.47 4.31 5.87
C SER A 25 25.23 4.58 5.02
N GLU A 26 25.43 5.15 3.84
CA GLU A 26 24.40 5.26 2.81
C GLU A 26 23.99 3.83 2.43
N ALA A 27 23.11 3.24 3.24
CA ALA A 27 22.36 2.07 2.85
C ALA A 27 21.59 2.49 1.59
N PRO A 28 21.61 1.69 0.51
CA PRO A 28 20.77 1.95 -0.64
C PRO A 28 19.37 2.22 -0.12
N ALA A 29 18.83 3.41 -0.42
CA ALA A 29 17.48 3.78 -0.06
C ALA A 29 16.58 2.57 -0.38
N PRO A 30 15.67 2.17 0.53
CA PRO A 30 14.75 1.09 0.25
C PRO A 30 14.09 1.47 -1.06
N GLN A 31 14.42 0.71 -2.11
CA GLN A 31 13.74 0.81 -3.38
C GLN A 31 12.30 0.50 -2.97
N ILE A 32 11.47 1.53 -2.88
CA ILE A 32 10.03 1.34 -2.84
C ILE A 32 9.77 0.70 -4.19
N GLU A 33 9.85 -0.64 -4.23
CA GLU A 33 9.17 -1.40 -5.25
C GLU A 33 7.76 -0.83 -5.21
N ALA A 34 7.43 -0.08 -6.26
CA ALA A 34 6.09 0.43 -6.45
C ALA A 34 5.22 -0.82 -6.39
N LYS A 35 4.56 -1.03 -5.24
CA LYS A 35 3.57 -2.08 -5.04
C LYS A 35 2.72 -2.02 -6.29
N VAL A 36 2.76 -3.06 -7.11
CA VAL A 36 2.05 -3.09 -8.39
C VAL A 36 0.60 -2.74 -8.08
N THR A 37 0.21 -1.49 -8.36
CA THR A 37 -1.15 -0.97 -8.11
C THR A 37 -2.08 -1.31 -9.26
N SER A 38 -1.56 -2.02 -10.27
CA SER A 38 -2.29 -2.48 -11.44
C SER A 38 -2.82 -3.87 -11.17
N PHE A 39 -4.04 -3.95 -10.68
CA PHE A 39 -4.78 -5.21 -10.63
C PHE A 39 -5.24 -5.60 -12.03
N PRO A 40 -5.41 -6.90 -12.31
CA PRO A 40 -6.05 -7.34 -13.54
C PRO A 40 -7.43 -6.66 -13.64
N PRO A 41 -7.75 -6.00 -14.76
CA PRO A 41 -9.06 -5.42 -14.97
C PRO A 41 -10.09 -6.54 -15.09
N VAL A 42 -11.15 -6.45 -14.31
CA VAL A 42 -12.29 -7.37 -14.32
C VAL A 42 -13.50 -6.62 -14.84
N SER A 43 -14.03 -7.09 -15.96
CA SER A 43 -15.26 -6.57 -16.54
C SER A 43 -16.46 -7.35 -16.01
N VAL A 44 -17.38 -6.66 -15.35
CA VAL A 44 -18.65 -7.21 -14.89
C VAL A 44 -19.77 -6.61 -15.73
N VAL A 45 -20.29 -7.40 -16.65
CA VAL A 45 -21.49 -7.06 -17.40
C VAL A 45 -22.71 -7.49 -16.59
N LEU A 46 -23.66 -6.58 -16.37
CA LEU A 46 -24.92 -6.91 -15.71
C LEU A 46 -25.82 -7.77 -16.61
N ASP A 47 -26.74 -8.51 -16.00
CA ASP A 47 -27.81 -9.25 -16.70
C ASP A 47 -28.89 -8.31 -17.27
N TRP A 48 -29.03 -7.12 -16.68
CA TRP A 48 -29.98 -6.10 -17.08
C TRP A 48 -29.46 -4.68 -16.77
N PHE A 49 -30.32 -3.68 -16.95
CA PHE A 49 -30.06 -2.33 -16.45
C PHE A 49 -29.95 -2.31 -14.91
N PRO A 50 -29.21 -1.34 -14.32
CA PRO A 50 -29.03 -1.24 -12.88
C PRO A 50 -30.36 -1.18 -12.12
N TRP A 51 -30.52 -2.04 -11.11
CA TRP A 51 -31.68 -2.07 -10.22
C TRP A 51 -31.25 -2.47 -8.81
N SER A 52 -32.20 -2.55 -7.87
CA SER A 52 -31.90 -2.71 -6.44
C SER A 52 -31.14 -4.00 -6.11
N ASN A 53 -31.35 -5.08 -6.89
CA ASN A 53 -30.61 -6.34 -6.78
C ASN A 53 -29.09 -6.18 -7.04
N HIS A 54 -28.67 -5.16 -7.80
CA HIS A 54 -27.26 -4.89 -8.11
C HIS A 54 -26.55 -4.01 -7.05
N ALA A 55 -27.29 -3.47 -6.07
CA ALA A 55 -26.74 -2.51 -5.12
C ALA A 55 -25.48 -3.02 -4.39
N GLY A 56 -25.39 -4.33 -4.10
CA GLY A 56 -24.22 -4.93 -3.47
C GLY A 56 -22.93 -4.75 -4.29
N LEU A 57 -22.99 -4.86 -5.62
CA LEU A 57 -21.83 -4.69 -6.50
C LEU A 57 -21.33 -3.24 -6.49
N PHE A 58 -22.24 -2.28 -6.59
CA PHE A 58 -21.89 -0.86 -6.55
C PHE A 58 -21.39 -0.42 -5.17
N ILE A 59 -22.02 -0.88 -4.08
CA ILE A 59 -21.54 -0.60 -2.72
C ILE A 59 -20.15 -1.21 -2.50
N ALA A 60 -19.89 -2.42 -2.99
CA ALA A 60 -18.57 -3.05 -2.88
C ALA A 60 -17.50 -2.27 -3.65
N LYS A 61 -17.82 -1.75 -4.84
CA LYS A 61 -16.96 -0.86 -5.63
C LYS A 61 -16.70 0.45 -4.89
N ASP A 62 -17.75 1.13 -4.44
CA ASP A 62 -17.65 2.42 -3.73
C ASP A 62 -16.89 2.32 -2.40
N LYS A 63 -17.03 1.20 -1.68
CA LYS A 63 -16.31 0.94 -0.43
C LYS A 63 -14.91 0.37 -0.64
N GLY A 64 -14.48 0.14 -1.88
CA GLY A 64 -13.15 -0.36 -2.20
C GLY A 64 -12.92 -1.84 -1.85
N TYR A 65 -13.98 -2.64 -1.67
CA TYR A 65 -13.86 -4.05 -1.33
C TYR A 65 -13.17 -4.85 -2.44
N PHE A 66 -13.45 -4.54 -3.71
CA PHE A 66 -12.74 -5.16 -4.83
C PHE A 66 -11.25 -4.79 -4.83
N THR A 67 -10.92 -3.52 -4.59
CA THR A 67 -9.53 -3.07 -4.52
C THR A 67 -8.77 -3.71 -3.34
N ALA A 68 -9.45 -3.95 -2.21
CA ALA A 68 -8.87 -4.65 -1.07
C ALA A 68 -8.49 -6.11 -1.41
N GLU A 69 -9.28 -6.76 -2.27
CA GLU A 69 -9.01 -8.09 -2.81
C GLU A 69 -8.11 -8.08 -4.06
N GLY A 70 -7.60 -6.92 -4.44
CA GLY A 70 -6.73 -6.77 -5.59
C GLY A 70 -7.42 -6.98 -6.93
N LEU A 71 -8.63 -6.46 -7.08
CA LEU A 71 -9.41 -6.44 -8.30
C LEU A 71 -9.72 -5.00 -8.73
N ASP A 72 -9.48 -4.70 -10.00
CA ASP A 72 -9.94 -3.46 -10.64
C ASP A 72 -11.23 -3.75 -11.42
N VAL A 73 -12.38 -3.46 -10.81
CA VAL A 73 -13.68 -3.89 -11.33
C VAL A 73 -14.40 -2.75 -12.06
N ASP A 74 -14.69 -2.98 -13.35
CA ASP A 74 -15.62 -2.17 -14.11
C ASP A 74 -17.00 -2.84 -14.18
N ILE A 75 -18.05 -2.08 -13.86
CA ILE A 75 -19.43 -2.58 -13.82
C ILE A 75 -20.22 -1.76 -14.83
N HIS A 76 -20.80 -2.42 -15.82
CA HIS A 76 -21.60 -1.75 -16.84
C HIS A 76 -22.80 -2.60 -17.27
N PRO A 77 -23.89 -1.95 -17.70
CA PRO A 77 -25.01 -2.66 -18.29
C PRO A 77 -24.60 -3.28 -19.64
N PRO A 78 -25.35 -4.29 -20.10
CA PRO A 78 -25.13 -4.88 -21.40
C PRO A 78 -25.58 -3.95 -22.53
N ALA A 79 -25.03 -4.14 -23.73
CA ALA A 79 -25.50 -3.45 -24.94
C ALA A 79 -26.92 -3.91 -25.32
N ASP A 80 -27.19 -5.21 -25.21
CA ASP A 80 -28.50 -5.83 -25.34
C ASP A 80 -28.68 -6.89 -24.24
N PRO A 81 -29.57 -6.67 -23.27
CA PRO A 81 -29.80 -7.64 -22.20
C PRO A 81 -30.24 -9.03 -22.69
N ALA A 82 -30.88 -9.14 -23.86
CA ALA A 82 -31.31 -10.42 -24.42
C ALA A 82 -30.11 -11.33 -24.78
N THR A 83 -28.93 -10.73 -24.99
CA THR A 83 -27.72 -11.45 -25.37
C THR A 83 -26.93 -11.99 -24.18
N ILE A 84 -27.21 -11.54 -22.95
CA ILE A 84 -26.36 -11.85 -21.79
C ILE A 84 -26.40 -13.32 -21.39
N LEU A 85 -27.57 -13.94 -21.45
CA LEU A 85 -27.70 -15.37 -21.20
C LEU A 85 -26.89 -16.23 -22.17
N GLN A 86 -26.52 -15.71 -23.35
CA GLN A 86 -25.71 -16.43 -24.34
C GLN A 86 -24.20 -16.33 -24.08
N THR A 87 -23.79 -15.46 -23.16
CA THR A 87 -22.36 -15.27 -22.82
C THR A 87 -21.87 -16.19 -21.69
N VAL A 88 -22.79 -16.90 -21.03
CA VAL A 88 -22.48 -17.89 -19.99
C VAL A 88 -22.35 -19.26 -20.66
N ALA A 89 -21.13 -19.80 -20.68
CA ALA A 89 -20.80 -21.11 -21.25
C ALA A 89 -21.13 -22.28 -20.31
#